data_AF-A0AAW1HZ60-F1
#
_entry.id   AF-A0AAW1HZ60-F1
#
_cell.length_a   1.000
_cell.length_b   1.000
_cell.length_c   1.000
_cell.angle_alpha   90.00
_cell.angle_beta   90.00
_cell.angle_gamma   90.00
#
_symmetry.space_group_name_H-M   'P 1'
#
loop_
_entity.id
_entity.type
_entity.pdbx_description
1 polymer ?
#
loop_
_entity_poly.entity_id
_entity_poly.type
_entity_poly.pdbx_seq_one_letter_code
_entity_poly.pdbx_strand_id
1 'polypeptide(L)'
;MADYEAIGKAFVDHYYLLFDTERPSLRTLYEPTSLLSFEGQQFQGVDEISTKINGLPFDQCRHLISTIDSQPSAITGGILVFVSGSLQLAGEEHPLRFSQVQLK
;
A
#
# COMPACT_ATOMS: atom_id res chain seq x y z
N MET A 1 -22.12 6.06 -8.32
CA MET A 1 -21.37 6.43 -7.10
C MET A 1 -20.59 5.25 -6.49
N ALA A 2 -20.89 3.99 -6.82
CA ALA A 2 -20.31 2.82 -6.13
C ALA A 2 -19.08 2.15 -6.78
N ASP A 3 -18.64 2.57 -7.97
CA ASP A 3 -17.61 1.82 -8.72
C ASP A 3 -16.19 2.08 -8.17
N TYR A 4 -15.83 3.33 -7.94
CA TYR A 4 -14.50 3.69 -7.44
C TYR A 4 -14.23 3.19 -6.01
N GLU A 5 -15.25 3.11 -5.15
CA GLU A 5 -15.10 2.55 -3.79
C GLU A 5 -14.84 1.04 -3.85
N ALA A 6 -15.55 0.32 -4.71
CA ALA A 6 -15.34 -1.11 -4.91
C ALA A 6 -13.96 -1.39 -5.52
N ILE A 7 -13.54 -0.61 -6.52
CA ILE A 7 -12.21 -0.71 -7.13
C ILE A 7 -11.12 -0.38 -6.11
N GLY A 8 -11.28 0.72 -5.35
CA GLY A 8 -10.33 1.12 -4.31
C GLY A 8 -10.18 0.03 -3.24
N LYS A 9 -11.29 -0.53 -2.76
CA LYS A 9 -11.26 -1.65 -1.81
C LYS A 9 -10.58 -2.89 -2.39
N ALA A 10 -10.93 -3.29 -3.62
CA ALA A 10 -10.33 -4.46 -4.27
C ALA A 10 -8.81 -4.28 -4.47
N PHE A 11 -8.38 -3.08 -4.86
CA PHE A 11 -6.96 -2.75 -4.96
C PHE A 11 -6.25 -2.85 -3.62
N VAL A 12 -6.83 -2.27 -2.56
CA VAL A 12 -6.30 -2.33 -1.19
C VAL A 12 -6.17 -3.77 -0.69
N ASP A 13 -7.22 -4.58 -0.84
CA ASP A 13 -7.22 -5.99 -0.44
C ASP A 13 -6.11 -6.75 -1.18
N HIS A 14 -5.96 -6.53 -2.49
CA HIS A 14 -4.93 -7.18 -3.29
C HIS A 14 -3.51 -6.71 -2.94
N TYR A 15 -3.31 -5.40 -2.76
CA TYR A 15 -2.02 -4.81 -2.43
C TYR A 15 -1.51 -5.36 -1.09
N TYR A 16 -2.31 -5.33 -0.03
CA TYR A 16 -1.85 -5.81 1.28
C TYR A 16 -1.74 -7.33 1.35
N LEU A 17 -2.58 -8.08 0.63
CA LEU A 17 -2.40 -9.52 0.49
C LEU A 17 -1.02 -9.84 -0.11
N LEU A 18 -0.66 -9.21 -1.24
CA LEU A 18 0.66 -9.39 -1.84
C LEU A 18 1.78 -8.92 -0.89
N PHE A 19 1.59 -7.82 -0.17
CA PHE A 19 2.59 -7.35 0.79
C PHE A 19 2.88 -8.40 1.88
N ASP A 20 1.84 -9.04 2.38
CA ASP A 20 1.91 -10.01 3.48
C ASP A 20 2.43 -11.38 3.02
N THR A 21 2.11 -11.81 1.79
CA THR A 21 2.41 -13.18 1.34
C THR A 21 3.50 -13.28 0.28
N GLU A 22 3.66 -12.27 -0.57
CA GLU A 22 4.54 -12.30 -1.74
C GLU A 22 5.08 -10.90 -2.08
N ARG A 23 5.73 -10.28 -1.09
CA ARG A 23 6.18 -8.89 -1.14
C ARG A 23 6.95 -8.49 -2.42
N PRO A 24 7.83 -9.34 -3.01
CA PRO A 24 8.50 -9.01 -4.27
C PRO A 24 7.55 -8.77 -5.45
N SER A 25 6.36 -9.36 -5.43
CA SER A 25 5.36 -9.26 -6.50
C SER A 25 4.62 -7.91 -6.50
N LEU A 26 4.73 -7.10 -5.43
CA LEU A 26 4.22 -5.73 -5.38
C LEU A 26 4.80 -4.83 -6.48
N ARG A 27 5.99 -5.16 -6.98
CA ARG A 27 6.59 -4.55 -8.16
C ARG A 27 5.60 -4.35 -9.30
N THR A 28 4.71 -5.32 -9.52
CA THR A 28 3.74 -5.32 -10.63
C THR A 28 2.64 -4.27 -10.48
N LEU A 29 2.45 -3.69 -9.28
CA LEU A 29 1.45 -2.68 -9.01
C LEU A 29 1.96 -1.25 -9.23
N TYR A 30 3.26 -1.10 -9.48
CA TYR A 30 3.94 0.17 -9.70
C TYR A 30 4.35 0.36 -11.17
N GLU A 31 4.28 1.62 -11.59
CA GLU A 31 4.71 2.10 -12.90
C GLU A 31 6.06 2.82 -12.83
N PRO A 32 6.80 3.00 -13.95
CA PRO A 32 8.08 3.73 -13.99
C PRO A 32 8.02 5.14 -13.40
N THR A 33 6.87 5.80 -13.49
CA THR A 33 6.63 7.15 -12.94
C THR A 33 6.06 7.15 -11.53
N SER A 34 5.96 5.98 -10.87
CA SER A 34 5.45 5.88 -9.51
C SER A 34 6.37 6.55 -8.51
N LEU A 35 5.77 7.07 -7.44
CA LEU A 35 6.47 7.68 -6.33
C LEU A 35 5.99 7.01 -5.03
N LEU A 36 6.94 6.62 -4.19
CA LEU A 36 6.69 6.22 -2.81
C LEU A 36 7.32 7.25 -1.89
N SER A 37 6.52 7.78 -0.96
CA SER A 37 7.04 8.48 0.21
C SER A 37 6.84 7.58 1.43
N PHE A 38 7.91 7.20 2.11
CA PHE A 38 7.88 6.30 3.27
C PHE A 38 8.73 6.90 4.39
N GLU A 39 8.10 7.24 5.52
CA GLU A 39 8.76 7.82 6.71
C GLU A 39 9.70 9.00 6.37
N GLY A 40 9.23 9.92 5.52
CA GLY A 40 9.97 11.12 5.10
C GLY A 40 10.99 10.92 3.98
N GLN A 41 11.20 9.69 3.52
CA GLN A 41 12.09 9.38 2.39
C GLN A 41 11.29 9.19 1.10
N GLN A 42 11.82 9.64 -0.03
CA GLN A 42 11.19 9.50 -1.36
C GLN A 42 11.96 8.49 -2.21
N PHE A 43 11.20 7.68 -2.96
CA PHE A 43 11.70 6.66 -3.89
C PHE A 43 10.93 6.79 -5.20
N GLN A 44 11.66 6.83 -6.30
CA GLN A 44 11.07 7.00 -7.63
C GLN A 44 11.25 5.77 -8.49
N GLY A 45 10.15 5.36 -9.12
CA GLY A 45 10.14 4.26 -10.06
C GLY A 45 10.19 2.89 -9.38
N VAL A 46 9.92 1.88 -10.21
CA VAL A 46 9.64 0.52 -9.77
C VAL A 46 10.81 -0.11 -9.00
N ASP A 47 12.06 0.14 -9.44
CA ASP A 47 13.25 -0.48 -8.87
C ASP A 47 13.55 0.03 -7.45
N GLU A 48 13.53 1.36 -7.25
CA GLU A 48 13.79 1.96 -5.93
C GLU A 48 12.67 1.61 -4.93
N ILE A 49 11.42 1.66 -5.38
CA ILE A 49 10.25 1.29 -4.57
C ILE A 49 10.35 -0.19 -4.15
N SER A 50 10.63 -1.09 -5.09
CA SER A 50 10.78 -2.52 -4.82
C SER A 50 11.93 -2.77 -3.84
N THR A 51 13.05 -2.08 -4.02
CA THR A 51 14.21 -2.19 -3.14
C THR A 51 13.86 -1.74 -1.71
N LYS A 52 13.17 -0.61 -1.56
CA LYS A 52 12.72 -0.11 -0.26
C LYS A 52 11.77 -1.08 0.44
N ILE A 53 10.73 -1.54 -0.26
CA ILE A 53 9.69 -2.39 0.33
C ILE A 53 10.26 -3.77 0.72
N ASN A 54 11.09 -4.38 -0.15
CA ASN A 54 11.73 -5.66 0.16
C ASN A 54 12.83 -5.54 1.23
N GLY A 55 13.43 -4.36 1.39
CA GLY A 55 14.45 -4.08 2.40
C GLY A 55 13.93 -3.68 3.77
N LEU A 56 12.62 -3.76 4.03
CA LEU A 56 12.07 -3.47 5.36
C LEU A 56 12.57 -4.49 6.39
N PRO A 57 12.84 -4.07 7.65
CA PRO A 57 13.52 -4.89 8.65
C PRO A 57 12.58 -5.90 9.33
N PHE A 58 11.71 -6.55 8.55
CA PHE A 58 10.82 -7.60 9.01
C PHE A 58 10.52 -8.57 7.86
N ASP A 59 10.50 -9.85 8.19
CA ASP A 59 10.21 -10.91 7.23
C ASP A 59 8.69 -11.08 7.09
N GLN A 60 8.04 -11.65 8.11
CA GLN A 60 6.59 -11.86 8.14
C GLN A 60 5.85 -10.69 8.79
N CYS A 61 4.80 -10.23 8.11
CA CYS A 61 3.88 -9.22 8.62
C CYS A 61 2.44 -9.55 8.22
N ARG A 62 1.49 -8.93 8.91
CA ARG A 62 0.08 -8.94 8.55
C ARG A 62 -0.52 -7.56 8.69
N HIS A 63 -1.11 -7.05 7.62
CA HIS A 63 -1.89 -5.82 7.66
C HIS A 63 -3.30 -6.08 8.20
N LEU A 64 -3.71 -5.26 9.15
CA LEU A 64 -5.03 -5.24 9.77
C LEU A 64 -5.71 -3.92 9.41
N ILE A 65 -6.47 -3.93 8.33
CA ILE A 65 -7.10 -2.72 7.79
C ILE A 65 -8.28 -2.30 8.67
N SER A 66 -8.31 -1.02 9.05
CA SER A 66 -9.37 -0.41 9.87
C SER A 66 -10.35 0.38 9.02
N THR A 67 -9.86 1.31 8.20
CA THR A 67 -10.71 2.09 7.27
C THR A 67 -10.09 2.15 5.89
N ILE A 68 -10.95 2.23 4.88
CA ILE A 68 -10.60 2.51 3.48
C ILE A 68 -11.56 3.60 3.02
N ASP A 69 -11.02 4.75 2.67
CA ASP A 69 -11.76 5.91 2.21
C ASP A 69 -11.31 6.23 0.78
N SER A 70 -12.21 6.08 -0.19
CA SER A 70 -11.90 6.23 -1.62
C SER A 70 -12.63 7.42 -2.23
N GLN A 71 -11.92 8.20 -3.04
CA GLN A 71 -12.47 9.35 -3.76
C GLN A 71 -12.00 9.35 -5.22
N PRO A 72 -12.82 9.80 -6.18
CA PRO A 72 -12.34 10.05 -7.53
C PRO A 72 -11.27 11.16 -7.52
N SER A 73 -10.19 10.94 -8.26
CA SER A 73 -9.13 11.93 -8.46
C SER A 73 -9.50 12.94 -9.55
N ALA A 74 -8.79 14.08 -9.57
CA ALA A 74 -8.84 15.01 -10.70
C ALA A 74 -8.19 14.45 -11.99
N ILE A 75 -7.42 13.37 -11.86
CA ILE A 75 -6.85 12.64 -12.99
C ILE A 75 -7.93 11.72 -13.57
N THR A 76 -8.11 11.75 -14.89
CA THR A 76 -9.11 10.93 -15.58
C THR A 76 -8.94 9.45 -15.25
N GLY A 77 -9.96 8.86 -14.63
CA GLY A 77 -9.96 7.45 -14.23
C GLY A 77 -9.15 7.14 -12.96
N GLY A 78 -8.53 8.14 -12.35
CA GLY A 78 -7.76 7.96 -11.13
C GLY A 78 -8.62 7.91 -9.87
N ILE A 79 -8.16 7.16 -8.86
CA ILE A 79 -8.81 6.99 -7.57
C ILE A 79 -7.80 7.30 -6.46
N LEU A 80 -8.13 8.26 -5.61
CA LEU A 80 -7.40 8.53 -4.38
C LEU A 80 -7.95 7.62 -3.28
N VAL A 81 -7.08 6.84 -2.66
CA VAL A 81 -7.43 5.91 -1.59
C VAL A 81 -6.62 6.24 -0.34
N PHE A 82 -7.31 6.49 0.76
CA PHE A 82 -6.72 6.59 2.08
C PHE A 82 -7.01 5.31 2.86
N VAL A 83 -5.98 4.76 3.48
CA VAL A 83 -6.05 3.56 4.31
C VAL A 83 -5.52 3.86 5.70
N SER A 84 -6.27 3.46 6.72
CA SER A 84 -5.78 3.40 8.10
C SER A 84 -5.81 1.97 8.61
N GLY A 85 -4.86 1.61 9.46
CA GLY A 85 -4.81 0.28 10.03
C GLY A 85 -3.63 0.05 10.95
N SER A 86 -3.35 -1.23 11.18
CA SER A 86 -2.20 -1.67 11.95
C SER A 86 -1.42 -2.76 11.22
N LEU A 87 -0.11 -2.80 11.44
CA LEU A 87 0.82 -3.80 10.96
C LEU A 87 1.21 -4.70 12.14
N GLN A 88 0.80 -5.96 12.09
CA GLN A 88 1.24 -6.97 13.04
C GLN A 88 2.51 -7.62 12.51
N LEU A 89 3.60 -7.54 13.27
CA LEU A 89 4.85 -8.23 12.95
C LEU A 89 4.93 -9.56 13.73
N ALA A 90 5.59 -10.55 13.15
CA ALA A 90 5.81 -11.82 13.84
C ALA A 90 6.68 -11.61 15.08
N GLY A 91 6.23 -12.10 16.24
CA GLY A 91 6.95 -11.99 17.51
C GLY A 91 6.72 -10.70 18.29
N GLU A 92 6.05 -9.70 17.71
CA GLU A 92 5.69 -8.46 18.39
C GLU A 92 4.30 -8.58 19.05
N GLU A 93 4.17 -8.15 20.31
CA GLU A 93 2.88 -8.18 21.03
C GLU A 93 1.92 -7.09 20.55
N HIS A 94 2.46 -5.94 20.15
CA HIS A 94 1.68 -4.76 19.84
C HIS A 94 1.73 -4.41 18.34
N PRO A 95 0.59 -4.34 17.65
CA PRO A 95 0.54 -3.88 16.26
C PRO A 95 0.99 -2.42 16.10
N LEU A 96 1.74 -2.15 15.04
CA LEU A 96 2.18 -0.80 14.67
C LEU A 96 1.08 -0.10 13.88
N ARG A 97 0.60 1.06 14.32
CA ARG A 97 -0.40 1.81 13.55
C ARG A 97 0.24 2.45 12.31
N PHE A 98 -0.50 2.47 11.21
CA PHE A 98 -0.06 3.12 9.99
C PHE A 98 -1.20 3.89 9.32
N SER A 99 -0.82 4.79 8.42
CA SER A 99 -1.72 5.42 7.47
C SER A 99 -1.03 5.48 6.11
N GLN A 100 -1.76 5.17 5.05
CA GLN A 100 -1.23 5.17 3.70
C GLN A 100 -2.19 5.89 2.75
N VAL A 101 -1.64 6.71 1.87
CA VAL A 101 -2.37 7.32 0.75
C VAL A 101 -1.86 6.70 -0.54
N GLN A 102 -2.78 6.31 -1.42
CA GLN A 102 -2.48 5.72 -2.72
C GLN A 102 -3.29 6.45 -3.80
N LEU A 103 -2.68 6.70 -4.94
CA LEU A 103 -3.37 7.16 -6.13
C LEU A 103 -3.29 6.04 -7.16
N LYS A 104 -4.45 5.46 -7.50
CA LYS A 104 -4.58 4.42 -8.51
C LYS A 104 -5.09 4.96 -9.82
#